data_AF-A0A699RB80-F1
#
_entry.id   AF-A0A699RB80-F1
#
_cell.length_a   1.000
_cell.length_b   1.000
_cell.length_c   1.000
_cell.angle_alpha   90.00
_cell.angle_beta   90.00
_cell.angle_gamma   90.00
#
_symmetry.space_group_name_H-M   'P 1'
#
loop_
_entity.id
_entity.type
_entity.pdbx_description
1 polymer ?
#
loop_
_entity_poly.entity_id
_entity_poly.type
_entity_poly.pdbx_seq_one_letter_code
_entity_poly.pdbx_strand_id
1 'polypeptide(L)'
;MSEVSTQLGDDAIALLIQLIQTQSFSREEAGTAAILEQFLTHHAFGAVVEGDKLTGLGSNDAGASAVSLLAVFRYFYDQPTAFNLICAITAEEEVSGANGVKSILSELGKIDLGIVGEPTGMNAAIAEKGLLVLDGVALGRTGHAARDEGDNALYKALDDINWLRTYQFPNVSEMLGPVKMTVTQISAGTQHNVVPDECRYVVDVRPTEC
;
A
#
# COMPACT_ATOMS: atom_id res chain seq x y z
N MET A 1 -11.19 17.33 -12.09
CA MET A 1 -10.30 16.16 -12.35
C MET A 1 -9.74 16.15 -13.77
N SER A 2 -10.47 16.60 -14.80
CA SER A 2 -9.96 16.64 -16.18
C SER A 2 -8.84 17.66 -16.42
N GLU A 3 -8.95 18.89 -15.91
CA GLU A 3 -7.97 19.96 -16.20
C GLU A 3 -6.59 19.73 -15.57
N VAL A 4 -6.55 19.22 -14.32
CA VAL A 4 -5.29 18.88 -13.64
C VAL A 4 -4.55 17.75 -14.36
N SER A 5 -5.30 16.77 -14.89
CA SER A 5 -4.72 15.66 -15.66
C SER A 5 -4.16 16.12 -17.01
N THR A 6 -4.79 17.10 -17.65
CA THR A 6 -4.30 17.68 -18.91
C THR A 6 -3.02 18.48 -18.69
N GLN A 7 -2.99 19.33 -17.65
CA GLN A 7 -1.82 20.15 -17.31
C GLN A 7 -0.58 19.27 -17.02
N LEU A 8 -0.73 18.22 -16.21
CA LEU A 8 0.37 17.28 -15.95
C LEU A 8 0.84 16.54 -17.21
N GLY A 9 -0.06 16.28 -18.16
CA GLY A 9 0.28 15.68 -19.45
C GLY A 9 1.16 16.61 -20.30
N ASP A 10 0.79 17.89 -20.38
CA ASP A 10 1.56 18.90 -21.11
C ASP A 10 2.95 19.13 -20.48
N ASP A 11 3.00 19.21 -19.15
CA ASP A 11 4.25 19.37 -18.39
C ASP A 11 5.18 18.15 -18.58
N ALA A 12 4.63 16.93 -18.60
CA ALA A 12 5.41 15.71 -18.87
C ALA A 12 5.96 15.66 -20.30
N ILE A 13 5.21 16.12 -21.30
CA ILE A 13 5.69 16.24 -22.69
C ILE A 13 6.83 17.26 -22.75
N ALA A 14 6.69 18.41 -22.09
CA ALA A 14 7.74 19.42 -22.03
C ALA A 14 9.03 18.88 -21.37
N LEU A 15 8.90 18.14 -20.28
CA LEU A 15 10.03 17.45 -19.63
C LEU A 15 10.73 16.50 -20.60
N LEU A 16 9.97 15.64 -21.29
CA LEU A 16 10.55 14.67 -22.24
C LEU A 16 11.33 15.36 -23.35
N ILE A 17 10.81 16.47 -23.89
CA ILE A 17 11.51 17.27 -24.90
C ILE A 17 12.85 17.79 -24.35
N GLN A 18 12.88 18.31 -23.12
CA GLN A 18 14.11 18.79 -22.48
C GLN A 18 15.13 17.67 -22.23
N LEU A 19 14.66 16.49 -21.79
CA LEU A 19 15.51 15.32 -21.57
C LEU A 19 16.14 14.83 -22.89
N ILE A 20 15.36 14.77 -23.99
CA ILE A 20 15.86 14.38 -25.32
C ILE A 20 16.91 15.38 -25.83
N GLN A 21 16.71 16.68 -25.58
CA GLN A 21 17.63 17.73 -26.00
C GLN A 21 18.93 17.77 -25.18
N THR A 22 18.94 17.14 -24.01
CA THR A 22 20.10 17.10 -23.12
C THR A 22 20.97 15.91 -23.47
N GLN A 23 22.22 16.15 -23.89
CA GLN A 23 23.18 15.09 -24.16
C GLN A 23 23.49 14.31 -22.89
N SER A 24 23.09 13.03 -22.85
CA SER A 24 23.48 12.08 -21.81
C SER A 24 24.61 11.20 -22.32
N PHE A 25 25.84 11.57 -21.99
CA PHE A 25 27.01 10.70 -22.18
C PHE A 25 27.21 9.86 -20.92
N SER A 26 27.80 8.66 -21.07
CA SER A 26 27.91 7.61 -20.03
C SER A 26 28.64 7.99 -18.72
N ARG A 27 29.00 9.27 -18.51
CA ARG A 27 29.63 9.82 -17.28
C ARG A 27 29.21 11.27 -16.96
N GLU A 28 28.27 11.85 -17.69
CA GLU A 28 27.87 13.27 -17.58
C GLU A 28 26.34 13.40 -17.44
N GLU A 29 25.76 12.75 -16.44
CA GLU A 29 24.30 12.72 -16.22
C GLU A 29 23.78 13.89 -15.38
N ALA A 30 24.68 14.77 -14.91
CA ALA A 30 24.33 15.89 -14.02
C ALA A 30 23.29 16.84 -14.63
N GLY A 31 23.33 17.06 -15.96
CA GLY A 31 22.34 17.89 -16.65
C GLY A 31 20.95 17.26 -16.67
N THR A 32 20.87 15.96 -16.94
CA THR A 32 19.62 15.19 -16.89
C THR A 32 19.04 15.16 -15.47
N ALA A 33 19.90 14.93 -14.47
CA ALA A 33 19.50 14.93 -13.07
C ALA A 33 18.94 16.28 -12.62
N ALA A 34 19.58 17.39 -13.01
CA ALA A 34 19.11 18.74 -12.69
C ALA A 34 17.75 19.06 -13.31
N ILE A 35 17.50 18.63 -14.55
CA ILE A 35 16.20 18.81 -15.23
C ILE A 35 15.09 18.05 -14.49
N LEU A 36 15.37 16.80 -14.10
CA LEU A 36 14.44 15.98 -13.32
C LEU A 36 14.17 16.61 -11.95
N GLU A 37 15.20 17.04 -11.23
CA GLU A 37 15.09 17.72 -9.94
C GLU A 37 14.24 18.99 -10.04
N GLN A 38 14.48 19.82 -11.06
CA GLN A 38 13.74 21.06 -11.26
C GLN A 38 12.26 20.79 -11.56
N PHE A 39 11.96 19.80 -12.40
CA PHE A 39 10.59 19.38 -12.68
C PHE A 39 9.88 18.88 -11.42
N LEU A 40 10.51 17.99 -10.66
CA LEU A 40 9.97 17.47 -9.41
C LEU A 40 9.73 18.60 -8.39
N THR A 41 10.69 19.52 -8.25
CA THR A 41 10.56 20.68 -7.37
C THR A 41 9.40 21.59 -7.78
N HIS A 42 9.25 21.86 -9.08
CA HIS A 42 8.14 22.66 -9.62
C HIS A 42 6.76 22.05 -9.29
N HIS A 43 6.66 20.72 -9.31
CA HIS A 43 5.44 19.99 -8.97
C HIS A 43 5.31 19.63 -7.48
N ALA A 44 6.02 20.35 -6.60
CA ALA A 44 5.99 20.17 -5.14
C ALA A 44 6.50 18.79 -4.65
N PHE A 45 7.29 18.10 -5.47
CA PHE A 45 8.08 16.92 -5.10
C PHE A 45 9.55 17.26 -4.80
N GLY A 46 9.85 18.53 -4.51
CA GLY A 46 11.18 18.96 -4.09
C GLY A 46 11.49 18.51 -2.66
N ALA A 47 12.77 18.19 -2.40
CA ALA A 47 13.26 17.93 -1.05
C ALA A 47 13.98 19.16 -0.50
N VAL A 48 13.70 19.55 0.73
CA VAL A 48 14.36 20.67 1.41
C VAL A 48 15.10 20.15 2.63
N VAL A 49 16.38 20.53 2.75
CA VAL A 49 17.19 20.29 3.95
C VAL A 49 17.23 21.56 4.78
N GLU A 50 16.68 21.49 5.99
CA GLU A 50 16.71 22.58 6.98
C GLU A 50 17.31 22.04 8.28
N GLY A 51 18.53 22.46 8.60
CA GLY A 51 19.25 21.94 9.77
C GLY A 51 19.55 20.45 9.63
N ASP A 52 18.98 19.65 10.53
CA ASP A 52 19.12 18.19 10.59
C ASP A 52 17.96 17.43 9.94
N LYS A 53 17.00 18.13 9.32
CA LYS A 53 15.80 17.55 8.74
C LYS A 53 15.76 17.66 7.22
N LEU A 54 15.48 16.54 6.56
CA LEU A 54 15.15 16.48 5.13
C LEU A 54 13.63 16.27 4.96
N THR A 55 12.96 17.23 4.33
CA THR A 55 11.51 17.20 4.09
C THR A 55 11.23 17.02 2.60
N GLY A 56 10.51 15.95 2.24
CA GLY A 56 10.03 15.67 0.89
C GLY A 56 9.09 14.47 0.90
N LEU A 57 8.17 14.38 -0.06
CA LEU A 57 7.31 13.20 -0.16
C LEU A 57 8.18 11.95 -0.39
N GLY A 58 7.90 10.89 0.36
CA GLY A 58 8.69 9.65 0.32
C GLY A 58 10.04 9.72 1.03
N SER A 59 10.41 10.84 1.66
CA SER A 59 11.70 10.94 2.37
C SER A 59 11.79 9.96 3.54
N ASN A 60 10.69 9.78 4.28
CA ASN A 60 10.61 8.83 5.39
C ASN A 60 10.15 7.44 4.93
N ASP A 61 9.13 7.38 4.06
CA ASP A 61 8.45 6.16 3.65
C ASP A 61 8.52 5.99 2.11
N ALA A 62 9.40 5.15 1.57
CA ALA A 62 10.51 4.46 2.25
C ALA A 62 11.88 4.93 1.69
N GLY A 63 11.96 6.15 1.19
CA GLY A 63 13.12 6.69 0.47
C GLY A 63 14.42 6.70 1.29
N ALA A 64 14.39 7.15 2.55
CA ALA A 64 15.57 7.11 3.44
C ALA A 64 16.11 5.69 3.62
N SER A 65 15.22 4.70 3.78
CA SER A 65 15.59 3.31 3.89
C SER A 65 16.17 2.76 2.59
N ALA A 66 15.56 3.07 1.44
CA ALA A 66 16.03 2.64 0.13
C ALA A 66 17.46 3.11 -0.16
N VAL A 67 17.76 4.40 0.04
CA VAL A 67 19.12 4.93 -0.19
C VAL A 67 20.14 4.37 0.81
N SER A 68 19.71 4.13 2.05
CA SER A 68 20.58 3.55 3.08
C SER A 68 20.94 2.09 2.77
N LEU A 69 19.94 1.27 2.37
CA LEU A 69 20.16 -0.12 1.98
C LEU A 69 21.01 -0.23 0.71
N LEU A 70 20.80 0.65 -0.26
CA LEU A 70 21.62 0.70 -1.48
C LEU A 70 23.08 1.07 -1.17
N ALA A 71 23.30 2.03 -0.25
CA ALA A 71 24.64 2.40 0.19
C ALA A 71 25.35 1.23 0.91
N VAL A 72 24.63 0.50 1.77
CA VAL A 72 25.13 -0.71 2.44
C VAL A 72 25.48 -1.78 1.42
N PHE A 73 24.60 -2.05 0.46
CA PHE A 73 24.86 -3.00 -0.63
C PHE A 73 26.13 -2.64 -1.39
N ARG A 74 26.28 -1.36 -1.79
CA ARG A 74 27.45 -0.89 -2.52
C ARG A 74 28.74 -1.01 -1.70
N TYR A 75 28.67 -0.74 -0.40
CA TYR A 75 29.82 -0.83 0.52
C TYR A 75 30.35 -2.27 0.64
N PHE A 76 29.46 -3.25 0.67
CA PHE A 76 29.83 -4.67 0.79
C PHE A 76 30.09 -5.36 -0.56
N TYR A 77 29.73 -4.74 -1.69
CA TYR A 77 29.84 -5.35 -3.01
C TYR A 77 31.25 -5.89 -3.34
N ASP A 78 32.30 -5.13 -2.99
CA ASP A 78 33.69 -5.51 -3.26
C ASP A 78 34.39 -6.17 -2.06
N GLN A 79 33.64 -6.50 -1.00
CA GLN A 79 34.20 -7.04 0.24
C GLN A 79 33.95 -8.54 0.38
N PRO A 80 34.87 -9.29 1.02
CA PRO A 80 34.62 -10.68 1.35
C PRO A 80 33.55 -10.79 2.44
N THR A 81 32.38 -11.33 2.10
CA THR A 81 31.28 -11.60 3.03
C THR A 81 31.06 -13.10 3.24
N ALA A 82 30.51 -13.47 4.39
CA ALA A 82 30.14 -14.87 4.69
C ALA A 82 28.84 -15.32 4.01
N PHE A 83 28.17 -14.41 3.32
CA PHE A 83 26.86 -14.59 2.69
C PHE A 83 26.80 -13.84 1.37
N ASN A 84 25.89 -14.26 0.48
CA ASN A 84 25.54 -13.49 -0.71
C ASN A 84 24.59 -12.35 -0.31
N LEU A 85 24.72 -11.20 -0.95
CA LEU A 85 23.85 -10.06 -0.71
C LEU A 85 23.04 -9.75 -1.97
N ILE A 86 21.73 -9.55 -1.80
CA ILE A 86 20.80 -9.13 -2.84
C ILE A 86 20.17 -7.82 -2.37
N CYS A 87 20.13 -6.82 -3.23
CA CYS A 87 19.37 -5.59 -2.99
C CYS A 87 18.21 -5.54 -4.00
N ALA A 88 16.98 -5.51 -3.49
CA ALA A 88 15.77 -5.38 -4.29
C ALA A 88 15.12 -4.03 -3.95
N ILE A 89 15.08 -3.12 -4.93
CA ILE A 89 14.33 -1.87 -4.84
C ILE A 89 13.08 -2.04 -5.71
N THR A 90 11.93 -2.18 -5.06
CA THR A 90 10.66 -2.56 -5.71
C THR A 90 9.67 -1.39 -5.72
N ALA A 91 8.60 -1.54 -6.51
CA ALA A 91 7.48 -0.61 -6.56
C ALA A 91 6.17 -1.33 -6.21
N GLU A 92 5.04 -0.60 -6.26
CA GLU A 92 3.68 -1.10 -6.04
C GLU A 92 3.37 -1.63 -4.63
N GLU A 93 4.21 -1.37 -3.63
CA GLU A 93 3.99 -1.78 -2.23
C GLU A 93 2.68 -1.18 -1.69
N GLU A 94 2.55 0.15 -1.78
CA GLU A 94 1.41 0.95 -1.29
C GLU A 94 0.04 0.53 -1.82
N VAL A 95 0.01 -0.14 -2.97
CA VAL A 95 -1.22 -0.62 -3.62
C VAL A 95 -1.33 -2.14 -3.64
N SER A 96 -0.36 -2.85 -3.03
CA SER A 96 -0.25 -4.30 -3.06
C SER A 96 -0.34 -4.86 -4.48
N GLY A 97 0.33 -4.19 -5.43
CA GLY A 97 0.21 -4.48 -6.85
C GLY A 97 0.85 -5.81 -7.25
N ALA A 98 0.31 -6.41 -8.31
CA ALA A 98 0.73 -7.74 -8.76
C ALA A 98 2.18 -7.77 -9.27
N ASN A 99 2.74 -6.62 -9.68
CA ASN A 99 4.11 -6.50 -10.17
C ASN A 99 5.08 -5.97 -9.11
N GLY A 100 4.67 -5.91 -7.84
CA GLY A 100 5.56 -5.59 -6.73
C GLY A 100 6.57 -6.71 -6.43
N VAL A 101 7.09 -6.75 -5.20
CA VAL A 101 8.12 -7.72 -4.78
C VAL A 101 7.79 -9.18 -5.14
N LYS A 102 6.50 -9.55 -5.07
CA LYS A 102 6.01 -10.89 -5.38
C LYS A 102 6.40 -11.37 -6.79
N SER A 103 6.49 -10.45 -7.76
CA SER A 103 6.82 -10.79 -9.15
C SER A 103 8.26 -11.29 -9.30
N ILE A 104 9.20 -10.73 -8.51
CA ILE A 104 10.63 -11.04 -8.62
C ILE A 104 11.09 -12.13 -7.66
N LEU A 105 10.31 -12.49 -6.63
CA LEU A 105 10.74 -13.46 -5.60
C LEU A 105 11.23 -14.79 -6.19
N SER A 106 10.59 -15.26 -7.27
CA SER A 106 10.99 -16.51 -7.93
C SER A 106 12.34 -16.42 -8.66
N GLU A 107 12.78 -15.21 -9.01
CA GLU A 107 14.03 -14.94 -9.71
C GLU A 107 15.22 -14.76 -8.75
N LEU A 108 14.96 -14.38 -7.50
CA LEU A 108 15.99 -14.14 -6.48
C LEU A 108 16.66 -15.43 -5.97
N GLY A 109 16.08 -16.59 -6.26
CA GLY A 109 16.58 -17.88 -5.78
C GLY A 109 16.25 -18.13 -4.30
N LYS A 110 17.14 -18.85 -3.60
CA LYS A 110 16.93 -19.18 -2.18
C LYS A 110 17.29 -17.96 -1.31
N ILE A 111 16.34 -17.53 -0.48
CA ILE A 111 16.50 -16.44 0.48
C ILE A 111 16.49 -17.03 1.89
N ASP A 112 17.58 -16.85 2.64
CA ASP A 112 17.69 -17.31 4.04
C ASP A 112 17.23 -16.24 5.05
N LEU A 113 17.31 -14.95 4.68
CA LEU A 113 16.90 -13.81 5.49
C LEU A 113 16.53 -12.61 4.60
N GLY A 114 15.48 -11.88 4.96
CA GLY A 114 15.10 -10.60 4.34
C GLY A 114 15.11 -9.46 5.37
N ILE A 115 15.60 -8.29 4.97
CA ILE A 115 15.49 -7.05 5.72
C ILE A 115 14.64 -6.09 4.88
N VAL A 116 13.50 -5.67 5.41
CA VAL A 116 12.60 -4.70 4.75
C VAL A 116 12.86 -3.33 5.37
N GLY A 117 13.16 -2.36 4.51
CA GLY A 117 13.52 -1.01 4.93
C GLY A 117 12.30 -0.12 5.13
N GLU A 118 11.59 -0.27 6.25
CA GLU A 118 10.45 0.58 6.62
C GLU A 118 10.79 1.53 7.79
N PRO A 119 10.06 2.64 7.99
CA PRO A 119 10.34 3.63 9.02
C PRO A 119 9.93 3.12 10.41
N THR A 120 10.71 2.21 10.99
CA THR A 120 10.49 1.63 12.33
C THR A 120 11.27 2.35 13.45
N GLY A 121 11.90 3.48 13.14
CA GLY A 121 12.81 4.17 14.06
C GLY A 121 14.04 3.33 14.41
N MET A 122 14.53 2.51 13.46
CA MET A 122 15.65 1.56 13.62
C MET A 122 15.38 0.42 14.62
N ASN A 123 14.11 0.18 14.97
CA ASN A 123 13.73 -0.98 15.76
C ASN A 123 13.39 -2.15 14.85
N ALA A 124 13.84 -3.35 15.20
CA ALA A 124 13.52 -4.55 14.43
C ALA A 124 12.05 -4.94 14.65
N ALA A 125 11.21 -4.71 13.64
CA ALA A 125 9.87 -5.27 13.58
C ALA A 125 9.97 -6.76 13.22
N ILE A 126 9.79 -7.63 14.22
CA ILE A 126 9.92 -9.09 14.06
C ILE A 126 8.57 -9.78 13.78
N ALA A 127 7.47 -9.02 13.78
CA ALA A 127 6.13 -9.49 13.46
C ALA A 127 5.31 -8.35 12.85
N GLU A 128 4.45 -8.68 11.90
CA GLU A 128 3.56 -7.75 11.21
C GLU A 128 2.17 -8.38 11.05
N LYS A 129 1.11 -7.57 11.14
CA LYS A 129 -0.24 -8.04 10.89
C LYS A 129 -0.47 -8.20 9.39
N GLY A 130 -1.09 -9.30 9.00
CA GLY A 130 -1.53 -9.45 7.61
C GLY A 130 -2.73 -8.56 7.28
N LEU A 131 -3.22 -8.69 6.05
CA LEU A 131 -4.47 -8.10 5.58
C LEU A 131 -5.28 -9.13 4.80
N LEU A 132 -6.53 -9.33 5.20
CA LEU A 132 -7.53 -10.09 4.47
C LEU A 132 -8.79 -9.23 4.35
N VAL A 133 -9.27 -9.03 3.13
CA VAL A 133 -10.52 -8.32 2.85
C VAL A 133 -11.59 -9.34 2.49
N LEU A 134 -12.74 -9.27 3.16
CA LEU A 134 -13.90 -10.13 2.90
C LEU A 134 -15.07 -9.30 2.37
N ASP A 135 -15.62 -9.71 1.22
CA ASP A 135 -16.87 -9.18 0.68
C ASP A 135 -18.04 -10.06 1.11
N GLY A 136 -18.87 -9.54 2.02
CA GLY A 136 -20.08 -10.20 2.51
C GLY A 136 -21.32 -9.81 1.71
N VAL A 137 -22.17 -10.79 1.42
CA VAL A 137 -23.47 -10.57 0.76
C VAL A 137 -24.55 -11.36 1.50
N ALA A 138 -25.43 -10.64 2.20
CA ALA A 138 -26.63 -11.21 2.78
C ALA A 138 -27.78 -11.13 1.76
N LEU A 139 -28.44 -12.27 1.53
CA LEU A 139 -29.55 -12.38 0.57
C LEU A 139 -30.88 -12.54 1.30
N GLY A 140 -31.87 -11.81 0.79
CA GLY A 140 -33.24 -11.73 1.26
C GLY A 140 -34.22 -11.85 0.09
N ARG A 141 -35.40 -11.26 0.25
CA ARG A 141 -36.44 -11.19 -0.79
C ARG A 141 -37.18 -9.87 -0.68
N THR A 142 -37.44 -9.24 -1.82
CA THR A 142 -38.18 -7.98 -1.89
C THR A 142 -39.60 -8.16 -1.38
N GLY A 143 -40.11 -7.13 -0.70
CA GLY A 143 -41.47 -7.06 -0.20
C GLY A 143 -41.89 -5.63 0.09
N HIS A 144 -43.18 -5.41 0.34
CA HIS A 144 -43.67 -4.10 0.76
C HIS A 144 -43.41 -3.90 2.25
N ALA A 145 -42.72 -2.82 2.64
CA ALA A 145 -42.38 -2.57 4.05
C ALA A 145 -43.61 -2.41 4.98
N ALA A 146 -44.78 -2.09 4.42
CA ALA A 146 -46.03 -1.95 5.17
C ALA A 146 -46.85 -3.25 5.27
N ARG A 147 -46.35 -4.35 4.68
CA ARG A 147 -46.96 -5.67 4.73
C ARG A 147 -45.95 -6.65 5.33
N ASP A 148 -46.42 -7.77 5.85
CA ASP A 148 -45.55 -8.84 6.35
C ASP A 148 -45.05 -9.71 5.18
N GLU A 149 -44.45 -9.05 4.18
CA GLU A 149 -43.96 -9.62 2.94
C GLU A 149 -42.44 -9.43 2.83
N GLY A 150 -41.76 -10.39 2.22
CA GLY A 150 -40.32 -10.32 1.97
C GLY A 150 -39.47 -10.97 3.07
N ASP A 151 -38.17 -10.85 2.90
CA ASP A 151 -37.16 -11.38 3.82
C ASP A 151 -36.01 -10.37 3.86
N ASN A 152 -35.86 -9.67 4.98
CA ASN A 152 -35.05 -8.46 5.04
C ASN A 152 -33.56 -8.79 5.15
N ALA A 153 -32.81 -8.54 4.09
CA ALA A 153 -31.37 -8.79 4.02
C ALA A 153 -30.55 -7.96 5.02
N LEU A 154 -31.00 -6.76 5.39
CA LEU A 154 -30.33 -5.95 6.42
C LEU A 154 -30.32 -6.65 7.76
N TYR A 155 -31.45 -7.25 8.16
CA TYR A 155 -31.57 -7.90 9.47
C TYR A 155 -30.68 -9.15 9.57
N LYS A 156 -30.55 -9.91 8.47
CA LYS A 156 -29.58 -11.02 8.42
C LYS A 156 -28.14 -10.52 8.54
N ALA A 157 -27.78 -9.46 7.81
CA ALA A 157 -26.44 -8.89 7.88
C ALA A 157 -26.12 -8.34 9.27
N LEU A 158 -27.10 -7.83 10.03
CA LEU A 158 -26.90 -7.35 11.40
C LEU A 158 -26.40 -8.47 12.32
N ASP A 159 -26.92 -9.68 12.22
CA ASP A 159 -26.50 -10.81 13.04
C ASP A 159 -25.03 -11.20 12.74
N ASP A 160 -24.68 -11.29 11.45
CA ASP A 160 -23.32 -11.58 10.99
C ASP A 160 -22.33 -10.49 11.43
N ILE A 161 -22.68 -9.22 11.22
CA ILE A 161 -21.85 -8.07 11.60
C ILE A 161 -21.68 -8.01 13.12
N ASN A 162 -22.72 -8.32 13.89
CA ASN A 162 -22.63 -8.39 15.34
C ASN A 162 -21.68 -9.51 15.79
N TRP A 163 -21.73 -10.67 15.15
CA TRP A 163 -20.75 -11.73 15.38
C TRP A 163 -19.33 -11.27 15.04
N LEU A 164 -19.11 -10.71 13.85
CA LEU A 164 -17.81 -10.17 13.43
C LEU A 164 -17.26 -9.12 14.39
N ARG A 165 -18.13 -8.31 14.98
CA ARG A 165 -17.75 -7.29 15.96
C ARG A 165 -17.35 -7.87 17.32
N THR A 166 -17.97 -8.97 17.74
CA THR A 166 -17.88 -9.48 19.12
C THR A 166 -17.02 -10.73 19.24
N TYR A 167 -16.80 -11.45 18.14
CA TYR A 167 -15.99 -12.63 18.11
C TYR A 167 -14.52 -12.32 18.37
N GLN A 168 -13.88 -13.15 19.18
CA GLN A 168 -12.44 -13.12 19.42
C GLN A 168 -11.87 -14.49 19.08
N PHE A 169 -10.81 -14.49 18.29
CA PHE A 169 -10.07 -15.72 18.03
C PHE A 169 -9.41 -16.21 19.32
N PRO A 170 -9.33 -17.53 19.53
CA PRO A 170 -8.80 -18.08 20.78
C PRO A 170 -7.29 -17.81 20.94
N ASN A 171 -6.55 -17.75 19.84
CA ASN A 171 -5.13 -17.44 19.85
C ASN A 171 -4.94 -15.92 19.86
N VAL A 172 -4.11 -15.45 20.79
CA VAL A 172 -3.73 -14.04 20.93
C VAL A 172 -2.22 -13.97 20.87
N SER A 173 -1.69 -13.21 19.92
CA SER A 173 -0.26 -13.01 19.78
C SER A 173 0.28 -12.22 20.97
N GLU A 174 1.42 -12.65 21.51
CA GLU A 174 2.15 -11.90 22.54
C GLU A 174 2.71 -10.58 22.01
N MET A 175 3.01 -10.51 20.70
CA MET A 175 3.61 -9.34 20.05
C MET A 175 2.58 -8.39 19.43
N LEU A 176 1.57 -8.93 18.75
CA LEU A 176 0.62 -8.19 17.94
C LEU A 176 -0.79 -8.12 18.55
N GLY A 177 -1.02 -8.82 19.65
CA GLY A 177 -2.30 -8.90 20.34
C GLY A 177 -3.32 -9.76 19.57
N PRO A 178 -4.63 -9.49 19.73
CA PRO A 178 -5.65 -10.28 19.06
C PRO A 178 -5.78 -9.93 17.58
N VAL A 179 -6.25 -10.89 16.78
CA VAL A 179 -6.77 -10.66 15.43
C VAL A 179 -7.90 -9.64 15.52
N LYS A 180 -7.88 -8.65 14.61
CA LYS A 180 -8.90 -7.61 14.56
C LYS A 180 -9.75 -7.77 13.30
N MET A 181 -11.06 -7.82 13.47
CA MET A 181 -12.03 -7.75 12.38
C MET A 181 -12.78 -6.42 12.47
N THR A 182 -12.87 -5.71 11.35
CA THR A 182 -13.56 -4.41 11.28
C THR A 182 -14.45 -4.38 10.04
N VAL A 183 -15.76 -4.21 10.23
CA VAL A 183 -16.68 -3.94 9.11
C VAL A 183 -16.52 -2.47 8.73
N THR A 184 -16.05 -2.21 7.51
CA THR A 184 -15.67 -0.86 7.06
C THR A 184 -16.67 -0.25 6.10
N GLN A 185 -17.51 -1.07 5.45
CA GLN A 185 -18.54 -0.62 4.51
C GLN A 185 -19.81 -1.45 4.68
N ILE A 186 -20.98 -0.83 4.46
CA ILE A 186 -22.29 -1.49 4.41
C ILE A 186 -23.20 -0.74 3.44
N SER A 187 -23.98 -1.45 2.62
CA SER A 187 -24.95 -0.87 1.69
C SER A 187 -26.13 -1.82 1.46
N ALA A 188 -27.36 -1.28 1.50
CA ALA A 188 -28.58 -2.02 1.21
C ALA A 188 -29.75 -1.07 0.91
N GLY A 189 -30.76 -1.58 0.21
CA GLY A 189 -32.02 -0.89 -0.04
C GLY A 189 -31.97 0.14 -1.15
N THR A 190 -33.15 0.48 -1.66
CA THR A 190 -33.33 1.39 -2.81
C THR A 190 -34.37 2.47 -2.54
N GLN A 191 -35.45 2.13 -1.82
CA GLN A 191 -36.54 3.04 -1.46
C GLN A 191 -37.04 2.73 -0.04
N HIS A 192 -37.62 3.72 0.62
CA HIS A 192 -38.07 3.59 2.02
C HIS A 192 -39.23 2.61 2.24
N ASN A 193 -39.98 2.26 1.19
CA ASN A 193 -41.17 1.39 1.24
C ASN A 193 -40.90 -0.03 0.73
N VAL A 194 -39.66 -0.37 0.39
CA VAL A 194 -39.25 -1.66 -0.16
C VAL A 194 -38.33 -2.38 0.82
N VAL A 195 -38.65 -3.62 1.15
CA VAL A 195 -37.78 -4.50 1.95
C VAL A 195 -36.56 -4.86 1.09
N PRO A 196 -35.32 -4.62 1.56
CA PRO A 196 -34.12 -4.92 0.79
C PRO A 196 -33.92 -6.44 0.68
N ASP A 197 -33.71 -6.89 -0.54
CA ASP A 197 -33.37 -8.27 -0.91
C ASP A 197 -31.86 -8.55 -0.87
N GLU A 198 -31.03 -7.51 -0.78
CA GLU A 198 -29.58 -7.65 -0.70
C GLU A 198 -28.99 -6.63 0.28
N CYS A 199 -28.02 -7.07 1.08
CA CYS A 199 -27.16 -6.21 1.87
C CYS A 199 -25.70 -6.63 1.63
N ARG A 200 -24.86 -5.69 1.21
CA ARG A 200 -23.42 -5.89 1.00
C ARG A 200 -22.64 -5.21 2.10
N TYR A 201 -21.59 -5.86 2.57
CA TYR A 201 -20.67 -5.29 3.55
C TYR A 201 -19.23 -5.76 3.32
N VAL A 202 -18.26 -4.95 3.73
CA VAL A 202 -16.83 -5.24 3.58
C VAL A 202 -16.19 -5.36 4.95
N VAL A 203 -15.37 -6.40 5.15
CA VAL A 203 -14.63 -6.64 6.39
C VAL A 203 -13.13 -6.54 6.13
N ASP A 204 -12.45 -5.64 6.83
CA ASP A 204 -10.98 -5.62 6.95
C ASP A 204 -10.59 -6.50 8.14
N VAL A 205 -9.84 -7.57 7.86
CA VAL A 205 -9.32 -8.51 8.85
C VAL A 205 -7.79 -8.37 8.91
N ARG A 206 -7.28 -8.12 10.11
CA ARG A 206 -5.85 -8.02 10.40
C ARG A 206 -5.40 -9.24 11.20
N PRO A 207 -5.05 -10.36 10.52
CA PRO A 207 -4.53 -11.55 11.18
C PRO A 207 -3.16 -11.30 11.82
N THR A 208 -2.83 -12.14 12.80
CA THR A 208 -1.53 -12.18 13.49
C THR A 208 -0.76 -13.44 13.08
N GLU A 209 0.45 -13.61 13.61
CA GLU A 209 1.40 -14.67 13.25
C GLU A 209 1.11 -16.06 13.85
N CYS A 210 0.08 -16.19 14.70
CA CYS A 210 -0.27 -17.39 15.48
C CYS A 210 -1.75 -17.80 15.37
#